data_AF-A0AAW4KUW8-F1
#
_entry.id   AF-A0AAW4KUW8-F1
#
_cell.length_a   1.000
_cell.length_b   1.000
_cell.length_c   1.000
_cell.angle_alpha   90.00
_cell.angle_beta   90.00
_cell.angle_gamma   90.00
#
_symmetry.space_group_name_H-M   'P 1'
#
loop_
_entity.id
_entity.type
_entity.pdbx_description
1 polymer ?
#
loop_
_entity_poly.entity_id
_entity_poly.type
_entity_poly.pdbx_seq_one_letter_code
_entity_poly.pdbx_strand_id
1 'polypeptide(L)' 'VIPTAAEIPIVQTMMALGMGTGPAVALLMTLPSVSLPSLLMLRKDFDTRVLVTVAGLTMLVGVVCGLIGAVIL' A
#
# COMPACT_ATOMS: atom_id res chain seq x y z
N VAL A 1 -11.53 -4.40 2.19
CA VAL A 1 -11.57 -3.59 0.96
C VAL A 1 -10.69 -4.25 -0.08
N ILE A 2 -11.28 -4.72 -1.18
CA ILE A 2 -10.51 -5.25 -2.32
C ILE A 2 -10.06 -4.01 -3.13
N PRO A 3 -8.79 -3.88 -3.54
CA PRO A 3 -8.36 -2.74 -4.34
C PRO A 3 -8.92 -2.86 -5.76
N THR A 4 -10.12 -2.35 -6.03
CA THR A 4 -10.87 -2.86 -7.20
C THR A 4 -11.50 -1.84 -8.13
N ALA A 5 -11.37 -0.53 -7.90
CA ALA A 5 -11.90 0.44 -8.87
C ALA A 5 -10.84 1.42 -9.36
N ALA A 6 -10.17 2.13 -8.46
CA ALA A 6 -9.23 3.17 -8.85
C ALA A 6 -7.78 2.70 -8.83
N GLU A 7 -7.44 1.77 -7.92
CA GLU A 7 -6.03 1.53 -7.60
C GLU A 7 -5.30 0.73 -8.66
N ILE A 8 -5.98 -0.27 -9.26
CA ILE A 8 -5.41 -1.06 -10.37
C ILE A 8 -5.17 -0.16 -11.60
N PRO A 9 -6.15 0.65 -12.08
CA PRO A 9 -5.90 1.60 -13.18
C PRO A 9 -4.81 2.63 -12.88
N ILE A 10 -4.70 3.14 -11.64
CA ILE A 10 -3.64 4.08 -11.26
C ILE A 10 -2.27 3.41 -11.36
N VAL A 11 -2.12 2.18 -10.85
CA VAL A 11 -0.86 1.46 -10.96
C VAL A 11 -0.54 1.13 -12.43
N GLN A 12 -1.55 0.77 -13.23
CA GLN A 12 -1.36 0.54 -14.67
C GLN A 12 -0.89 1.80 -15.42
N THR A 13 -1.47 2.96 -15.11
CA THR A 13 -1.03 4.24 -15.70
C THR A 13 0.38 4.61 -15.23
N MET A 14 0.70 4.41 -13.95
CA MET A 14 2.05 4.63 -13.43
C MET A 14 3.09 3.70 -14.07
N MET A 15 2.75 2.44 -14.30
CA MET A 15 3.60 1.49 -15.03
C MET A 15 3.79 1.90 -16.49
N ALA A 16 2.74 2.40 -17.15
CA ALA A 16 2.86 2.97 -18.50
C ALA A 16 3.77 4.22 -18.55
N LEU A 17 3.88 4.95 -17.43
CA LEU A 17 4.79 6.09 -17.26
C LEU A 17 6.22 5.69 -16.82
N GLY A 18 6.51 4.39 -16.70
CA GLY A 18 7.86 3.88 -16.39
C GLY A 18 8.04 3.36 -14.96
N MET A 19 6.98 3.22 -14.16
CA MET A 19 7.07 2.52 -12.86
C MET A 19 7.44 1.04 -13.08
N GLY A 20 8.50 0.59 -12.40
CA GLY A 20 8.90 -0.82 -12.42
C GLY A 20 7.89 -1.75 -11.74
N THR A 21 7.97 -3.04 -12.05
CA THR A 21 7.07 -4.07 -11.50
C THR A 21 7.21 -4.22 -9.98
N GLY A 22 8.41 -4.07 -9.42
CA GLY A 22 8.66 -4.13 -7.97
C GLY A 22 7.85 -3.09 -7.18
N PRO A 23 8.02 -1.78 -7.45
CA PRO A 23 7.21 -0.72 -6.85
C PRO A 23 5.70 -0.90 -7.07
N ALA A 24 5.27 -1.39 -8.24
CA ALA A 24 3.87 -1.64 -8.55
C ALA A 24 3.27 -2.72 -7.63
N VAL A 25 3.96 -3.85 -7.45
CA VAL A 25 3.50 -4.94 -6.56
C VAL A 25 3.55 -4.51 -5.10
N ALA A 26 4.59 -3.77 -4.69
CA ALA A 26 4.68 -3.23 -3.33
C ALA A 26 3.53 -2.28 -3.01
N LEU A 27 3.18 -1.38 -3.95
CA LEU A 27 2.01 -0.51 -3.82
C LEU A 27 0.73 -1.34 -3.72
N LEU A 28 0.46 -2.25 -4.65
CA LEU A 28 -0.78 -3.04 -4.64
C LEU A 28 -0.96 -3.89 -3.38
N MET A 29 0.13 -4.42 -2.81
CA MET A 29 0.10 -5.21 -1.58
C MET A 29 -0.11 -4.36 -0.32
N THR A 30 0.46 -3.15 -0.27
CA THR A 30 0.39 -2.30 0.94
C THR A 30 -0.84 -1.40 0.94
N LEU A 31 -1.34 -1.00 -0.24
CA LEU A 31 -2.41 -0.02 -0.44
C LEU A 31 -3.63 -0.17 0.48
N PRO A 32 -4.21 -1.38 0.68
CA PRO A 32 -5.41 -1.54 1.50
C PRO A 32 -5.25 -1.04 2.94
N SER A 33 -4.03 -1.08 3.47
CA SER A 33 -3.72 -0.71 4.85
C SER A 33 -3.24 0.73 5.00
N VAL A 34 -2.74 1.37 3.92
CA VAL A 34 -2.18 2.74 3.98
C VAL A 34 -3.05 3.78 3.25
N SER A 35 -4.06 3.38 2.48
CA SER A 35 -4.83 4.33 1.67
C SER A 35 -5.75 5.22 2.52
N LEU A 36 -5.75 6.51 2.20
CA LEU A 36 -6.57 7.51 2.90
C LEU A 36 -8.09 7.18 2.87
N PRO A 37 -8.68 6.70 1.75
CA PRO A 37 -10.06 6.23 1.74
C PRO A 37 -10.32 5.06 2.67
N SER A 38 -9.42 4.07 2.72
CA SER A 38 -9.54 2.91 3.62
C SER A 38 -9.51 3.35 5.09
N LEU A 39 -8.58 4.24 5.45
CA LEU A 39 -8.48 4.78 6.80
C LEU A 39 -9.72 5.59 7.20
N LEU A 40 -10.29 6.38 6.28
CA LEU A 40 -11.53 7.14 6.52
C LEU A 40 -12.74 6.21 6.68
N MET A 41 -12.84 5.15 5.89
CA MET A 41 -13.90 4.15 6.02
C MET A 41 -13.85 3.45 7.37
N LEU A 42 -12.66 3.05 7.81
CA LEU A 42 -12.46 2.31 9.06
C LEU A 42 -12.53 3.18 10.32
N ARG A 43 -12.42 4.50 10.20
CA ARG A 43 -12.42 5.44 11.34
C ARG A 43 -13.71 5.41 12.17
N LYS A 44 -14.82 4.91 11.63
CA LYS A 44 -16.08 4.77 12.37
C LYS A 44 -16.10 3.56 13.31
N ASP A 45 -15.35 2.51 12.97
CA ASP A 45 -15.37 1.22 13.67
C ASP A 45 -14.09 0.99 14.49
N PHE A 46 -12.98 1.60 14.09
CA PHE A 46 -11.68 1.46 14.75
C PHE A 46 -11.17 2.79 15.30
N ASP A 47 -10.53 2.67 16.46
CA ASP A 47 -9.91 3.80 17.13
C ASP A 47 -8.74 4.36 16.30
N THR A 48 -8.52 5.68 16.35
CA THR A 48 -7.51 6.33 15.47
C THR A 48 -6.10 5.80 15.75
N ARG A 49 -5.82 5.39 16.99
CA ARG A 49 -4.55 4.78 17.37
C ARG A 49 -4.30 3.47 16.60
N VAL A 50 -5.31 2.61 16.50
CA VAL A 50 -5.20 1.33 15.79
C VAL A 50 -4.91 1.56 14.31
N LEU A 51 -5.62 2.51 13.69
CA LEU A 51 -5.44 2.86 12.28
C LEU A 51 -4.02 3.35 11.98
N VAL A 52 -3.51 4.25 12.81
CA VAL A 52 -2.15 4.78 12.67
C VAL A 52 -1.10 3.70 12.93
N THR A 53 -1.30 2.84 13.94
CA THR A 53 -0.39 1.74 14.23
C THR A 53 -0.32 0.73 13.09
N VAL A 54 -1.47 0.33 12.53
CA VAL A 54 -1.52 -0.60 11.40
C VAL A 54 -0.88 0.01 10.16
N ALA A 55 -1.26 1.24 9.78
CA ALA A 55 -0.68 1.92 8.62
C ALA A 55 0.84 2.09 8.77
N GLY A 56 1.31 2.50 9.96
CA GLY A 56 2.73 2.66 10.27
C GLY A 56 3.49 1.33 10.22
N LEU A 57 2.94 0.26 10.80
CA LEU A 57 3.56 -1.06 10.78
C LEU A 57 3.62 -1.63 9.36
N THR A 58 2.55 -1.50 8.57
CA THR A 58 2.54 -1.93 7.17
C THR A 58 3.59 -1.19 6.36
N MET A 59 3.74 0.12 6.56
CA MET A 59 4.78 0.92 5.88
C MET A 59 6.18 0.43 6.26
N LEU A 60 6.43 0.19 7.55
CA LEU A 60 7.73 -0.25 8.06
C LEU A 60 8.09 -1.64 7.51
N VAL A 61 7.17 -2.61 7.59
CA VAL A 61 7.36 -3.96 7.05
C VAL A 61 7.55 -3.91 5.53
N GLY A 62 6.76 -3.10 4.82
CA GLY A 62 6.89 -2.94 3.37
C GLY A 62 8.27 -2.41 2.95
N VAL A 63 8.80 -1.41 3.67
CA VAL A 63 10.15 -0.89 3.42
C VAL A 63 11.21 -1.96 3.68
N VAL A 64 11.12 -2.69 4.80
CA VAL A 64 12.07 -3.76 5.12
C VAL A 64 12.05 -4.87 4.06
N CYS A 65 10.87 -5.36 3.68
CA CYS A 65 10.73 -6.36 2.62
C CYS A 65 11.26 -5.85 1.27
N GLY A 66 11.01 -4.57 0.94
CA GLY A 66 11.50 -3.95 -0.28
C GLY A 66 13.02 -3.85 -0.32
N LEU A 67 13.65 -3.46 0.78
CA LEU A 67 15.11 -3.42 0.91
C LEU A 67 15.73 -4.81 0.82
N ILE A 68 15.14 -5.80 1.48
CA ILE A 68 15.59 -7.20 1.39
C ILE A 68 15.48 -7.69 -0.06
N GLY A 69 14.34 -7.43 -0.72
CA GLY A 69 14.14 -7.76 -2.14
C GLY A 69 15.21 -7.12 -3.02
N ALA A 70 15.49 -5.83 -2.83
CA ALA A 70 16.50 -5.10 -3.61
C ALA A 70 17.95 -5.56 -3.39
N VAL A 71 18.24 -6.21 -2.27
CA VAL A 71 19.58 -6.75 -1.97
C VAL A 71 19.75 -8.18 -2.48
N ILE A 72 18.68 -8.97 -2.51
CA ILE A 72 18.72 -10.40 -2.85
C ILE A 72 18.46 -10.66 -4.35
N LEU A 73 17.56 -9.90 -4.98
CA LEU A 73 17.14 -10.03 -6.39
C LEU A 73 17.80 -8.96 -7.26
#